data_AF-A0A2E9XB50-F1
#
_entry.id   AF-A0A2E9XB50-F1
#
_cell.length_a   1.000
_cell.length_b   1.000
_cell.length_c   1.000
_cell.angle_alpha   90.00
_cell.angle_beta   90.00
_cell.angle_gamma   90.00
#
_symmetry.space_group_name_H-M   'P 1'
#
loop_
_entity.id
_entity.type
_entity.pdbx_description
1 polymer ?
#
loop_
_entity_poly.entity_id
_entity_poly.type
_entity_poly.pdbx_seq_one_letter_code
_entity_poly.pdbx_strand_id
1 'polypeptide(L)'
;MANAVTKIETKTSTSSSLTFSTIPATYDDLMIIGSAKSDQTSNGSVAGNSAYIRINGDTSAAYAYGYWGTSAGSNDSNLQTSASSIQFPGCATSQSSNVGWGHFYIHIPGYKQTTSNKNMMIQSGFASASAGGFIGAANWDTSSAITSILIGAVYGNYVSGTSMTLYGITNA
;
A
#
# COMPACT_ATOMS: atom_id res chain seq x y z
N MET A 1 -24.69 -8.49 12.77
CA MET A 1 -24.26 -9.66 11.97
C MET A 1 -22.77 -9.47 11.67
N ALA A 2 -21.98 -10.51 11.39
CA ALA A 2 -20.54 -10.34 11.16
C ALA A 2 -20.28 -9.78 9.76
N ASN A 3 -19.37 -8.81 9.63
CA ASN A 3 -18.96 -8.30 8.33
C ASN A 3 -18.36 -9.43 7.47
N ALA A 4 -18.76 -9.49 6.20
CA ALA A 4 -18.27 -10.50 5.27
C ALA A 4 -17.08 -9.97 4.46
N VAL A 5 -15.94 -10.67 4.53
CA VAL A 5 -14.74 -10.36 3.74
C VAL A 5 -14.66 -11.31 2.55
N THR A 6 -14.68 -10.77 1.34
CA THR A 6 -14.69 -11.55 0.09
C THR A 6 -13.45 -11.23 -0.73
N LYS A 7 -12.70 -12.24 -1.18
CA LYS A 7 -11.57 -12.06 -2.08
C LYS A 7 -12.07 -11.63 -3.47
N ILE A 8 -11.54 -10.54 -4.00
CA ILE A 8 -11.83 -10.05 -5.35
C ILE A 8 -10.82 -10.65 -6.33
N GLU A 9 -9.53 -10.39 -6.12
CA GLU A 9 -8.46 -10.82 -7.02
C GLU A 9 -7.11 -10.91 -6.29
N THR A 10 -6.24 -11.83 -6.72
CA THR A 10 -4.82 -11.87 -6.35
C THR A 10 -3.96 -11.63 -7.59
N LYS A 11 -2.99 -10.73 -7.51
CA LYS A 11 -2.00 -10.49 -8.56
C LYS A 11 -0.59 -10.80 -8.08
N THR A 12 0.23 -11.28 -9.01
CA THR A 12 1.68 -11.41 -8.85
C THR A 12 2.35 -10.67 -10.01
N SER A 13 3.55 -10.14 -9.80
CA SER A 13 4.27 -9.40 -10.84
C SER A 13 5.76 -9.33 -10.55
N THR A 14 6.52 -9.24 -11.63
CA THR A 14 7.94 -8.85 -11.61
C THR A 14 8.17 -7.48 -12.26
N SER A 15 7.11 -6.73 -12.52
CA SER A 15 7.16 -5.35 -13.02
C SER A 15 7.30 -4.37 -11.84
N SER A 16 7.55 -3.10 -12.12
CA SER A 16 7.59 -2.04 -11.09
C SER A 16 6.23 -1.72 -10.45
N SER A 17 5.12 -2.20 -11.03
CA SER A 17 3.78 -1.98 -10.49
C SER A 17 2.79 -3.10 -10.82
N LEU A 18 1.69 -3.07 -10.07
CA LEU A 18 0.51 -3.92 -10.18
C LEU A 18 -0.73 -3.03 -10.13
N THR A 19 -1.72 -3.30 -10.98
CA THR A 19 -2.97 -2.53 -11.00
C THR A 19 -4.17 -3.44 -10.87
N PHE A 20 -5.05 -3.16 -9.92
CA PHE A 20 -6.41 -3.70 -9.87
C PHE A 20 -7.31 -2.76 -10.67
N SER A 21 -7.83 -3.19 -11.82
CA SER A 21 -8.51 -2.30 -12.79
C SER A 21 -10.04 -2.47 -12.84
N THR A 22 -10.59 -3.44 -12.11
CA THR A 22 -12.01 -3.79 -12.14
C THR A 22 -12.52 -4.04 -10.73
N ILE A 23 -12.65 -2.97 -9.95
CA ILE A 23 -13.13 -3.05 -8.57
C ILE A 23 -14.67 -2.98 -8.57
N PRO A 24 -15.40 -4.06 -8.21
CA PRO A 24 -16.86 -4.05 -8.24
C PRO A 24 -17.43 -3.13 -7.19
N ALA A 25 -18.41 -2.29 -7.53
CA ALA A 25 -19.06 -1.33 -6.63
C ALA A 25 -20.06 -1.98 -5.63
N THR A 26 -19.91 -3.27 -5.32
CA THR A 26 -20.84 -4.05 -4.51
C THR A 26 -20.47 -4.10 -3.03
N TYR A 27 -19.19 -3.85 -2.70
CA TYR A 27 -18.69 -3.84 -1.33
C TYR A 27 -18.84 -2.47 -0.69
N ASP A 28 -18.74 -2.37 0.63
CA ASP A 28 -18.76 -1.09 1.36
C ASP A 28 -17.35 -0.54 1.51
N ASP A 29 -16.40 -1.41 1.88
CA ASP A 29 -14.99 -1.08 2.08
C ASP A 29 -14.09 -2.00 1.24
N LEU A 30 -12.83 -1.58 1.05
CA LEU A 30 -11.79 -2.39 0.43
C LEU A 30 -10.68 -2.70 1.43
N MET A 31 -10.06 -3.85 1.23
CA MET A 31 -8.87 -4.26 1.97
C MET A 31 -7.84 -4.85 1.01
N ILE A 32 -6.58 -4.43 1.16
CA ILE A 32 -5.46 -4.96 0.39
C ILE A 32 -4.48 -5.59 1.36
N ILE A 33 -4.08 -6.82 1.05
CA ILE A 33 -3.01 -7.53 1.76
C ILE A 33 -1.94 -7.87 0.73
N GLY A 34 -0.71 -7.43 0.99
CA GLY A 34 0.41 -7.63 0.09
C GLY A 34 1.64 -8.16 0.79
N SER A 35 2.40 -8.95 0.03
CA SER A 35 3.78 -9.28 0.33
C SER A 35 4.63 -8.92 -0.86
N ALA A 36 5.59 -8.02 -0.68
CA ALA A 36 6.37 -7.45 -1.77
C ALA A 36 7.84 -7.31 -1.43
N LYS A 37 8.66 -7.52 -2.46
CA LYS A 37 10.09 -7.31 -2.43
C LYS A 37 10.53 -6.76 -3.79
N SER A 38 11.42 -5.79 -3.81
CA SER A 38 11.97 -5.19 -5.02
C SER A 38 13.37 -5.72 -5.32
N ASP A 39 13.79 -5.63 -6.58
CA ASP A 39 15.14 -5.97 -7.05
C ASP A 39 16.18 -4.89 -6.72
N GLN A 40 15.78 -3.80 -6.06
CA GLN A 40 16.68 -2.72 -5.68
C GLN A 40 17.80 -3.22 -4.76
N THR A 41 19.03 -2.83 -5.11
CA THR A 41 20.27 -3.27 -4.44
C THR A 41 20.87 -2.23 -3.50
N SER A 42 20.37 -0.99 -3.47
CA SER A 42 20.87 0.06 -2.58
C SER A 42 20.25 -0.05 -1.19
N ASN A 43 21.07 0.08 -0.14
CA ASN A 43 20.62 0.21 1.25
C ASN A 43 20.07 1.63 1.46
N GLY A 44 18.92 1.91 0.85
CA GLY A 44 18.18 3.12 1.19
C GLY A 44 17.62 2.95 2.59
N SER A 45 17.63 4.03 3.36
CA SER A 45 16.77 4.27 4.52
C SER A 45 15.33 3.75 4.30
N VAL A 46 14.44 3.76 5.29
CA VAL A 46 13.04 3.31 5.13
C VAL A 46 12.37 3.83 3.83
N ALA A 47 12.76 5.02 3.34
CA ALA A 47 12.44 5.54 2.02
C ALA A 47 12.71 4.59 0.84
N GLY A 48 13.83 3.85 0.83
CA GLY A 48 14.17 2.83 -0.16
C GLY A 48 13.31 1.57 -0.10
N ASN A 49 12.78 1.21 1.07
CA ASN A 49 11.93 0.02 1.26
C ASN A 49 10.42 0.34 1.14
N SER A 50 10.09 1.32 0.30
CA SER A 50 8.74 1.86 0.19
C SER A 50 8.02 1.37 -1.06
N ALA A 51 6.72 1.12 -0.90
CA ALA A 51 5.76 1.03 -1.99
C ALA A 51 4.98 2.33 -2.08
N TYR A 52 4.30 2.53 -3.21
CA TYR A 52 3.36 3.63 -3.37
C TYR A 52 2.02 3.16 -3.92
N ILE A 53 0.96 3.91 -3.59
CA ILE A 53 -0.38 3.74 -4.15
C ILE A 53 -0.74 4.94 -5.02
N ARG A 54 -1.38 4.66 -6.16
CA ARG A 54 -2.19 5.61 -6.91
C ARG A 54 -3.59 5.07 -7.11
N ILE A 55 -4.56 5.96 -7.03
CA ILE A 55 -5.97 5.65 -7.19
C ILE A 55 -6.44 6.20 -8.51
N ASN A 56 -7.23 5.42 -9.27
CA ASN A 56 -7.85 5.85 -10.51
C ASN A 56 -6.88 6.43 -11.56
N GLY A 57 -5.61 6.04 -11.51
CA GLY A 57 -4.56 6.61 -12.37
C GLY A 57 -4.21 8.07 -12.07
N ASP A 58 -4.72 8.64 -10.97
CA ASP A 58 -4.50 10.05 -10.62
C ASP A 58 -3.03 10.29 -10.21
N THR A 59 -2.40 11.23 -10.92
CA THR A 59 -1.02 11.69 -10.70
C THR A 59 -0.95 13.15 -10.23
N SER A 60 -2.08 13.78 -9.95
CA SER A 60 -2.17 15.14 -9.43
C SER A 60 -1.73 15.21 -7.97
N ALA A 61 -1.56 16.43 -7.45
CA ALA A 61 -1.17 16.69 -6.07
C ALA A 61 -2.35 16.54 -5.07
N ALA A 62 -3.14 15.47 -5.21
CA ALA A 62 -4.37 15.23 -4.43
C ALA A 62 -4.17 14.26 -3.26
N TYR A 63 -2.93 13.90 -2.92
CA TYR A 63 -2.66 12.92 -1.86
C TYR A 63 -2.02 13.57 -0.64
N ALA A 64 -2.47 13.16 0.55
CA ALA A 64 -1.81 13.45 1.82
C ALA A 64 -1.62 12.14 2.59
N TYR A 65 -0.48 11.96 3.24
CA TYR A 65 -0.24 10.77 4.04
C TYR A 65 0.74 11.04 5.17
N GLY A 66 0.67 10.22 6.20
CA GLY A 66 1.69 10.15 7.22
C GLY A 66 1.79 8.75 7.80
N TYR A 67 2.97 8.40 8.29
CA TYR A 67 3.20 7.16 8.99
C TYR A 67 4.12 7.37 10.18
N TRP A 68 3.99 6.49 11.16
CA TRP A 68 4.87 6.34 12.30
C TRP A 68 5.21 4.88 12.49
N GLY A 69 6.45 4.62 12.87
CA GLY A 69 6.90 3.28 13.14
C GLY A 69 8.27 3.26 13.78
N THR A 70 8.82 2.07 13.88
CA THR A 70 10.19 1.87 14.33
C THR A 70 10.97 1.17 13.22
N SER A 71 12.26 1.42 13.13
CA SER A 71 13.19 0.62 12.32
C SER A 71 14.55 0.59 13.00
N ALA A 72 15.19 -0.58 13.07
CA ALA A 72 16.54 -0.73 13.62
C ALA A 72 16.75 -0.11 15.03
N GLY A 73 15.73 -0.10 15.89
CA GLY A 73 15.82 0.50 17.22
C GLY A 73 15.70 2.03 17.26
N SER A 74 15.34 2.68 16.15
CA SER A 74 15.02 4.11 16.08
C SER A 74 13.56 4.33 15.67
N ASN A 75 12.98 5.44 16.11
CA ASN A 75 11.67 5.88 15.62
C ASN A 75 11.82 6.45 14.21
N ASP A 76 10.85 6.15 13.35
CA ASP A 76 10.76 6.72 12.01
C ASP A 76 9.34 7.23 11.75
N SER A 77 9.25 8.35 11.06
CA SER A 77 7.99 9.00 10.75
C SER A 77 8.11 9.88 9.53
N ASN A 78 7.01 10.01 8.80
CA ASN A 78 6.90 10.92 7.67
C ASN A 78 5.50 11.54 7.66
N LEU A 79 5.43 12.77 7.16
CA LEU A 79 4.19 13.47 6.89
C LEU A 79 4.37 14.20 5.55
N GLN A 80 3.45 13.98 4.63
CA GLN A 80 3.46 14.60 3.32
C GLN A 80 2.07 15.10 2.95
N THR A 81 2.03 16.29 2.34
CA THR A 81 0.83 16.89 1.75
C THR A 81 1.08 17.19 0.27
N SER A 82 0.00 17.32 -0.51
CA SER A 82 0.08 17.64 -1.94
C SER A 82 0.98 16.68 -2.74
N ALA A 83 1.00 15.40 -2.36
CA ALA A 83 1.75 14.36 -3.04
C ALA A 83 1.01 13.85 -4.30
N SER A 84 1.74 13.20 -5.21
CA SER A 84 1.20 12.53 -6.41
C SER A 84 0.96 11.04 -6.24
N SER A 85 1.15 10.53 -5.02
CA SER A 85 0.92 9.15 -4.60
C SER A 85 1.07 9.04 -3.09
N ILE A 86 0.48 8.02 -2.49
CA ILE A 86 0.70 7.68 -1.09
C ILE A 86 1.89 6.74 -1.00
N GLN A 87 2.93 7.09 -0.24
CA GLN A 87 4.08 6.20 -0.01
C GLN A 87 4.01 5.59 1.38
N PHE A 88 4.40 4.32 1.49
CA PHE A 88 4.48 3.64 2.77
C PHE A 88 5.60 2.58 2.75
N PRO A 89 6.25 2.31 3.89
CA PRO A 89 7.21 1.23 4.00
C PRO A 89 6.50 -0.11 3.79
N GLY A 90 7.08 -1.09 3.11
CA GLY A 90 6.38 -2.36 2.89
C GLY A 90 6.81 -3.13 1.65
N CYS A 91 7.78 -2.60 0.91
CA CYS A 91 8.44 -3.29 -0.19
C CYS A 91 9.92 -3.44 0.16
N ALA A 92 10.30 -4.61 0.66
CA ALA A 92 11.67 -4.83 1.09
C ALA A 92 12.64 -4.89 -0.10
N THR A 93 13.90 -4.52 0.08
CA THR A 93 14.94 -4.60 -0.97
C THR A 93 15.56 -6.01 -1.09
N SER A 94 16.15 -6.33 -2.24
CA SER A 94 16.78 -7.63 -2.52
C SER A 94 18.21 -7.79 -1.99
N GLN A 95 18.80 -6.70 -1.48
CA GLN A 95 20.23 -6.60 -1.17
C GLN A 95 20.76 -7.66 -0.18
N SER A 96 19.96 -8.14 0.78
CA SER A 96 20.41 -9.12 1.76
C SER A 96 19.52 -10.34 1.79
N SER A 97 20.14 -11.53 1.77
CA SER A 97 19.48 -12.82 2.03
C SER A 97 18.74 -12.85 3.36
N ASN A 98 19.11 -11.96 4.29
CA ASN A 98 18.53 -11.85 5.63
C ASN A 98 17.37 -10.85 5.69
N VAL A 99 17.08 -10.12 4.60
CA VAL A 99 15.91 -9.25 4.49
C VAL A 99 14.76 -10.10 3.96
N GLY A 100 13.78 -10.37 4.83
CA GLY A 100 12.55 -11.05 4.50
C GLY A 100 11.68 -10.24 3.54
N TRP A 101 10.46 -10.72 3.36
CA TRP A 101 9.46 -10.01 2.55
C TRP A 101 8.93 -8.79 3.29
N GLY A 102 8.62 -7.73 2.54
CA GLY A 102 7.77 -6.67 3.04
C GLY A 102 6.33 -7.14 3.05
N HIS A 103 5.59 -6.74 4.07
CA HIS A 103 4.18 -7.06 4.25
C HIS A 103 3.42 -5.78 4.52
N PHE A 104 2.22 -5.68 3.97
CA PHE A 104 1.33 -4.56 4.22
C PHE A 104 -0.13 -4.95 4.17
N TYR A 105 -0.90 -4.21 4.93
CA TYR A 105 -2.33 -4.25 5.07
C TYR A 105 -2.86 -2.83 4.87
N ILE A 106 -3.85 -2.67 4.00
CA ILE A 106 -4.41 -1.36 3.67
C ILE A 106 -5.92 -1.47 3.69
N HIS A 107 -6.57 -0.64 4.50
CA HIS A 107 -8.01 -0.59 4.61
C HIS A 107 -8.54 0.75 4.09
N ILE A 108 -9.54 0.69 3.21
CA ILE A 108 -10.12 1.85 2.52
C ILE A 108 -11.64 1.85 2.77
N PRO A 109 -12.12 2.54 3.82
CA PRO A 109 -13.54 2.63 4.09
C PRO A 109 -14.27 3.46 3.04
N GLY A 110 -15.51 3.06 2.70
CA GLY A 110 -16.42 3.84 1.87
C GLY A 110 -15.88 4.14 0.46
N TYR A 111 -15.09 3.24 -0.14
CA TYR A 111 -14.39 3.49 -1.41
C TYR A 111 -15.33 3.90 -2.56
N LYS A 112 -16.61 3.46 -2.53
CA LYS A 112 -17.64 3.78 -3.52
C LYS A 112 -18.39 5.10 -3.26
N GLN A 113 -18.26 5.68 -2.07
CA GLN A 113 -19.01 6.89 -1.71
C GLN A 113 -18.54 8.08 -2.54
N THR A 114 -19.47 8.93 -3.02
CA THR A 114 -19.13 10.09 -3.85
C THR A 114 -19.29 11.45 -3.17
N THR A 115 -19.53 11.45 -1.85
CA THR A 115 -19.84 12.65 -1.05
C THR A 115 -18.70 13.08 -0.13
N SER A 116 -17.66 12.25 -0.01
CA SER A 116 -16.55 12.43 0.93
C SER A 116 -15.22 12.01 0.31
N ASN A 117 -14.14 12.62 0.81
CA ASN A 117 -12.77 12.26 0.45
C ASN A 117 -12.44 10.83 0.89
N LYS A 118 -11.48 10.20 0.22
CA LYS A 118 -11.12 8.81 0.51
C LYS A 118 -9.99 8.74 1.53
N ASN A 119 -10.30 8.20 2.70
CA ASN A 119 -9.32 7.94 3.74
C ASN A 119 -8.86 6.49 3.70
N MET A 120 -7.64 6.24 4.16
CA MET A 120 -7.00 4.93 4.16
C MET A 120 -6.20 4.74 5.45
N MET A 121 -6.24 3.54 6.00
CA MET A 121 -5.35 3.09 7.06
C MET A 121 -4.35 2.10 6.48
N ILE A 122 -3.09 2.27 6.82
CA ILE A 122 -1.98 1.43 6.35
C ILE A 122 -1.28 0.84 7.55
N GLN A 123 -1.05 -0.46 7.54
CA GLN A 123 -0.14 -1.15 8.45
C GLN A 123 0.87 -1.91 7.63
N SER A 124 2.14 -1.83 7.98
CA SER A 124 3.17 -2.46 7.17
C SER A 124 4.44 -2.72 7.94
N GLY A 125 5.32 -3.51 7.34
CA GLY A 125 6.62 -3.82 7.93
C GLY A 125 7.40 -4.83 7.11
N PHE A 126 8.62 -5.09 7.54
CA PHE A 126 9.48 -6.09 6.94
C PHE A 126 10.46 -6.62 8.00
N ALA A 127 10.78 -7.91 7.91
CA ALA A 127 11.82 -8.50 8.74
C ALA A 127 13.18 -8.22 8.10
N SER A 128 14.02 -7.40 8.74
CA SER A 128 15.42 -7.18 8.34
C SER A 128 16.29 -6.90 9.56
N ALA A 129 17.60 -6.70 9.38
CA ALA A 129 18.45 -6.14 10.43
C ALA A 129 17.94 -4.76 10.92
N SER A 130 17.15 -4.08 10.10
CA SER A 130 16.44 -2.84 10.40
C SER A 130 14.93 -3.06 10.56
N ALA A 131 14.51 -4.25 11.03
CA ALA A 131 13.11 -4.64 11.14
C ALA A 131 12.26 -3.53 11.75
N GLY A 132 11.10 -3.32 11.16
CA GLY A 132 10.25 -2.21 11.50
C GLY A 132 8.80 -2.48 11.21
N GLY A 133 7.94 -2.06 12.14
CA GLY A 133 6.49 -2.01 11.98
C GLY A 133 6.06 -0.56 11.87
N PHE A 134 5.16 -0.29 10.94
CA PHE A 134 4.66 1.03 10.62
C PHE A 134 3.14 1.03 10.60
N ILE A 135 2.57 2.12 11.08
CA ILE A 135 1.15 2.43 10.99
C ILE A 135 1.05 3.81 10.35
N GLY A 136 0.20 3.94 9.35
CA GLY A 136 -0.02 5.18 8.63
C GLY A 136 -1.48 5.44 8.34
N ALA A 137 -1.76 6.70 8.07
CA ALA A 137 -3.01 7.18 7.56
C ALA A 137 -2.76 7.94 6.26
N ALA A 138 -3.69 7.83 5.33
CA ALA A 138 -3.62 8.56 4.09
C ALA A 138 -4.99 9.05 3.65
N ASN A 139 -4.98 10.10 2.84
CA ASN A 139 -6.14 10.72 2.24
C ASN A 139 -5.86 10.94 0.75
N TRP A 140 -6.86 10.63 -0.06
CA TRP A 140 -6.97 11.09 -1.44
C TRP A 140 -8.11 12.11 -1.49
N ASP A 141 -7.74 13.36 -1.74
CA ASP A 141 -8.58 14.56 -1.64
C ASP A 141 -9.49 14.70 -2.86
N THR A 142 -10.22 13.63 -3.15
CA THR A 142 -11.27 13.62 -4.17
C THR A 142 -12.46 12.84 -3.65
N SER A 143 -13.65 13.26 -4.08
CA SER A 143 -14.88 12.55 -3.75
C SER A 143 -15.15 11.37 -4.69
N SER A 144 -14.36 11.15 -5.75
CA SER A 144 -14.66 10.10 -6.73
C SER A 144 -14.64 8.69 -6.13
N ALA A 145 -15.48 7.80 -6.66
CA ALA A 145 -15.45 6.38 -6.32
C ALA A 145 -14.14 5.75 -6.81
N ILE A 146 -13.57 4.83 -6.03
CA ILE A 146 -12.35 4.10 -6.41
C ILE A 146 -12.72 2.95 -7.35
N THR A 147 -12.23 3.01 -8.58
CA THR A 147 -12.48 2.00 -9.63
C THR A 147 -11.20 1.27 -10.03
N SER A 148 -10.03 1.88 -9.78
CA SER A 148 -8.73 1.20 -9.90
C SER A 148 -7.74 1.63 -8.83
N ILE A 149 -6.84 0.71 -8.49
CA ILE A 149 -5.75 0.92 -7.54
C ILE A 149 -4.46 0.38 -8.16
N LEU A 150 -3.46 1.23 -8.28
CA LEU A 150 -2.10 0.86 -8.66
C LEU A 150 -1.24 0.82 -7.41
N ILE A 151 -0.47 -0.26 -7.25
CA ILE A 151 0.56 -0.39 -6.22
C ILE A 151 1.89 -0.58 -6.94
N GLY A 152 2.84 0.31 -6.68
CA GLY A 152 4.17 0.29 -7.30
C GLY A 152 5.29 0.24 -6.28
N ALA A 153 6.42 -0.34 -6.68
CA ALA A 153 7.66 -0.19 -5.95
C ALA A 153 8.17 1.23 -6.20
N VAL A 154 8.55 1.96 -5.15
CA VAL A 154 9.12 3.32 -5.33
C VAL A 154 10.43 3.23 -6.13
N TYR A 155 11.16 2.12 -5.97
CA TYR A 155 12.42 1.87 -6.67
C TYR A 155 12.48 0.42 -7.17
N GLY A 156 13.10 0.24 -8.34
CA GLY A 156 13.30 -1.06 -8.96
C GLY A 156 12.01 -1.70 -9.46
N ASN A 157 12.10 -3.00 -9.73
CA ASN A 157 10.97 -3.85 -10.07
C ASN A 157 10.66 -4.81 -8.93
N TYR A 158 9.44 -5.34 -8.89
CA TYR A 158 9.14 -6.44 -7.99
C TYR A 158 9.93 -7.70 -8.38
N VAL A 159 10.30 -8.51 -7.38
CA VAL A 159 10.88 -9.82 -7.61
C VAL A 159 9.81 -10.90 -7.65
N SER A 160 10.14 -12.03 -8.30
CA SER A 160 9.29 -13.22 -8.32
C SER A 160 8.91 -13.66 -6.91
N GLY A 161 7.62 -13.95 -6.68
CA GLY A 161 7.03 -14.23 -5.37
C GLY A 161 6.27 -13.05 -4.76
N THR A 162 6.43 -11.82 -5.29
CA THR A 162 5.57 -10.70 -4.89
C THR A 162 4.12 -11.02 -5.22
N SER A 163 3.25 -10.84 -4.22
CA SER A 163 1.82 -11.14 -4.33
C SER A 163 0.99 -10.10 -3.57
N MET A 164 -0.09 -9.65 -4.19
CA MET A 164 -1.02 -8.69 -3.60
C MET A 164 -2.44 -9.16 -3.85
N THR A 165 -3.27 -9.15 -2.82
CA THR A 165 -4.67 -9.57 -2.91
C THR A 165 -5.59 -8.43 -2.49
N LEU A 166 -6.58 -8.16 -3.32
CA LEU A 166 -7.66 -7.23 -3.06
C LEU A 166 -8.89 -8.01 -2.54
N TYR A 167 -9.45 -7.50 -1.47
CA TYR A 167 -10.66 -7.98 -0.83
C TYR A 167 -11.69 -6.87 -0.76
N GLY A 168 -12.97 -7.25 -0.87
CA GLY A 168 -14.10 -6.39 -0.58
C GLY A 168 -14.72 -6.77 0.75
N ILE A 169 -15.21 -5.78 1.50
CA ILE A 169 -15.87 -5.97 2.79
C ILE A 169 -17.30 -5.45 2.67
N THR A 170 -18.26 -6.29 3.05
CA THR A 170 -19.68 -5.90 3.15
C THR A 170 -20.05 -5.77 4.62
N ASN A 171 -20.62 -4.63 4.98
CA ASN A 171 -21.17 -4.39 6.31
C ASN A 171 -22.53 -5.09 6.40
N ALA A 172 -22.74 -5.87 7.46
CA ALA A 172 -23.92 -6.69 7.66
C ALA A 172 -24.95 -6.05 8.59
#